data_AF-A0A352MGR7-F1
#
_entry.id   AF-A0A352MGR7-F1
#
_cell.length_a   1.000
_cell.length_b   1.000
_cell.length_c   1.000
_cell.angle_alpha   90.00
_cell.angle_beta   90.00
_cell.angle_gamma   90.00
#
_symmetry.space_group_name_H-M   'P 1'
#
loop_
_entity.id
_entity.type
_entity.pdbx_description
1 polymer ?
#
loop_
_entity_poly.entity_id
_entity_poly.type
_entity_poly.pdbx_seq_one_letter_code
_entity_poly.pdbx_strand_id
1 'polypeptide(L)'
;MRKLLAIAFMVFSVLLKIQGQDYIVEVTANPVAGGMVTGGGTYSSGTPVTVTATPNSGYSFVNWTEGATEVSTTASYNFNIAANRTLVANFSQITYTVGVTANPVAGGSVSGGGTF
;
A
#
# COMPACT_ATOMS: atom_id res chain seq x y z
N MET A 1 -7.00 -30.24 47.71
CA MET A 1 -7.18 -28.83 47.27
C MET A 1 -6.01 -28.26 46.45
N ARG A 2 -4.76 -28.77 46.54
CA ARG A 2 -3.62 -28.21 45.76
C ARG A 2 -3.57 -28.58 44.26
N LYS A 3 -4.28 -29.63 43.81
CA LYS A 3 -4.33 -30.02 42.39
C LYS A 3 -5.23 -29.10 41.52
N LEU A 4 -6.26 -28.48 42.11
CA LEU A 4 -7.18 -27.59 41.41
C LEU A 4 -6.55 -26.21 41.12
N LEU A 5 -5.67 -25.74 42.01
CA LEU A 5 -4.94 -24.46 41.86
C LEU A 5 -3.86 -24.54 40.77
N ALA A 6 -3.20 -25.70 40.59
CA ALA A 6 -2.23 -25.92 39.52
C ALA A 6 -2.89 -26.00 38.14
N ILE A 7 -4.05 -26.65 38.02
CA ILE A 7 -4.82 -26.71 36.77
C ILE A 7 -5.32 -25.31 36.41
N ALA A 8 -5.92 -24.56 37.34
CA ALA A 8 -6.39 -23.19 37.07
C ALA A 8 -5.25 -22.23 36.65
N PHE A 9 -4.07 -22.33 37.26
CA PHE A 9 -2.90 -21.51 36.88
C PHE A 9 -2.31 -21.95 35.54
N MET A 10 -2.33 -23.25 35.23
CA MET A 10 -1.90 -23.78 33.94
C MET A 10 -2.90 -23.42 32.83
N VAL A 11 -4.21 -23.44 33.09
CA VAL A 11 -5.23 -23.00 32.13
C VAL A 11 -5.16 -21.48 31.96
N PHE A 12 -4.92 -20.69 33.01
CA PHE A 12 -4.73 -19.23 32.92
C PHE A 12 -3.41 -18.86 32.20
N SER A 13 -2.33 -19.62 32.43
CA SER A 13 -1.06 -19.45 31.72
C SER A 13 -1.14 -19.92 30.26
N VAL A 14 -1.91 -20.97 29.95
CA VAL A 14 -2.18 -21.44 28.58
C VAL A 14 -3.12 -20.47 27.86
N LEU A 15 -4.15 -19.93 28.54
CA LEU A 15 -5.05 -18.87 28.04
C LEU A 15 -4.32 -17.55 27.78
N LEU A 16 -3.23 -17.26 28.51
CA LEU A 16 -2.39 -16.08 28.26
C LEU A 16 -1.37 -16.30 27.13
N LYS A 17 -0.91 -17.55 26.92
CA LYS A 17 0.04 -17.93 25.85
C LYS A 17 -0.60 -18.07 24.46
N ILE A 18 -1.92 -18.09 24.37
CA ILE A 18 -2.68 -18.07 23.10
C ILE A 18 -2.96 -16.65 22.59
N GLN A 19 -2.50 -15.61 23.28
CA GLN A 19 -2.47 -14.25 22.75
C GLN A 19 -1.34 -14.21 21.70
N GLY A 20 -1.68 -14.41 20.43
CA GLY A 20 -0.71 -14.37 19.34
C GLY A 20 0.06 -13.05 19.31
N GLN A 21 1.32 -13.08 18.89
CA GLN A 21 2.10 -11.85 18.69
C GLN A 21 1.42 -10.98 17.64
N ASP A 22 1.17 -9.71 17.96
CA ASP A 22 0.62 -8.74 17.00
C ASP A 22 1.74 -7.99 16.29
N TYR A 23 1.49 -7.63 15.02
CA TYR A 23 2.37 -6.85 14.17
C TYR A 23 1.63 -5.68 13.53
N ILE A 24 2.37 -4.62 13.23
CA ILE A 24 1.85 -3.38 12.65
C ILE A 24 2.16 -3.35 11.15
N VAL A 25 1.17 -2.97 10.35
CA VAL A 25 1.34 -2.60 8.94
C VAL A 25 1.08 -1.11 8.80
N GLU A 26 2.10 -0.38 8.41
CA GLU A 26 2.00 1.03 8.04
C GLU A 26 1.91 1.13 6.51
N VAL A 27 1.01 1.97 6.02
CA VAL A 27 0.83 2.23 4.58
C VAL A 27 0.90 3.73 4.31
N THR A 28 1.62 4.11 3.26
CA THR A 28 1.69 5.51 2.80
C THR A 28 1.60 5.60 1.28
N ALA A 29 1.18 6.75 0.77
CA ALA A 29 1.15 7.06 -0.65
C ALA A 29 2.32 7.98 -1.02
N ASN A 30 2.96 7.71 -2.17
CA ASN A 30 4.06 8.51 -2.69
C ASN A 30 3.88 8.77 -4.21
N PRO A 31 3.61 10.02 -4.63
CA PRO A 31 3.31 11.17 -3.80
C PRO A 31 1.99 10.99 -3.03
N VAL A 32 1.81 11.72 -1.93
CA VAL A 32 0.56 11.69 -1.13
C VAL A 32 -0.67 12.08 -1.98
N ALA A 33 -0.49 13.01 -2.92
CA ALA A 33 -1.54 13.42 -3.86
C ALA A 33 -1.88 12.34 -4.90
N GLY A 34 -1.02 11.32 -5.06
CA GLY A 34 -1.13 10.31 -6.11
C GLY A 34 -2.27 9.32 -5.90
N GLY A 35 -2.70 9.09 -4.65
CA GLY A 35 -3.79 8.18 -4.36
C GLY A 35 -4.08 8.00 -2.88
N MET A 36 -5.11 7.21 -2.61
CA MET A 36 -5.48 6.76 -1.27
C MET A 36 -4.93 5.35 -1.02
N VAL A 37 -4.46 5.10 0.21
CA VAL A 37 -4.02 3.78 0.67
C VAL A 37 -4.87 3.30 1.84
N THR A 38 -5.18 2.00 1.89
CA THR A 38 -5.92 1.35 2.98
C THR A 38 -5.31 -0.02 3.32
N GLY A 39 -5.73 -0.61 4.44
CA GLY A 39 -5.26 -1.93 4.89
C GLY A 39 -4.05 -1.90 5.84
N GLY A 40 -3.66 -0.70 6.31
CA GLY A 40 -2.77 -0.57 7.47
C GLY A 40 -3.51 -0.82 8.78
N GLY A 41 -2.77 -1.17 9.83
CA GLY A 41 -3.31 -1.46 11.15
C GLY A 41 -2.50 -2.50 11.92
N THR A 42 -3.06 -2.97 13.03
CA THR A 42 -2.48 -4.02 13.87
C THR A 42 -3.16 -5.35 13.58
N TYR A 43 -2.36 -6.40 13.36
CA TYR A 43 -2.82 -7.73 13.00
C TYR A 43 -2.07 -8.81 13.76
N SER A 44 -2.76 -9.86 14.17
CA SER A 44 -2.11 -11.02 14.78
C SER A 44 -1.28 -11.80 13.77
N SER A 45 -0.13 -12.30 14.22
CA SER A 45 0.82 -13.09 13.42
C SER A 45 0.13 -14.20 12.62
N GLY A 46 0.52 -14.36 11.36
CA GLY A 46 0.00 -15.34 10.42
C GLY A 46 -1.30 -14.94 9.72
N THR A 47 -1.97 -13.88 10.20
CA THR A 47 -3.20 -13.38 9.57
C THR A 47 -2.93 -12.88 8.15
N PRO A 48 -3.79 -13.22 7.17
CA PRO A 48 -3.72 -12.60 5.86
C PRO A 48 -4.13 -11.12 5.95
N VAL A 49 -3.27 -10.24 5.45
CA VAL A 49 -3.49 -8.80 5.35
C VAL A 49 -3.57 -8.42 3.88
N THR A 50 -4.50 -7.54 3.54
CA THR A 50 -4.61 -6.96 2.20
C THR A 50 -4.48 -5.46 2.30
N VAL A 51 -3.46 -4.89 1.63
CA VAL A 51 -3.33 -3.45 1.43
C VAL A 51 -3.82 -3.07 0.04
N THR A 52 -4.47 -1.92 -0.08
CA THR A 52 -5.07 -1.46 -1.34
C THR A 52 -4.66 -0.03 -1.65
N ALA A 53 -4.20 0.21 -2.87
CA ALA A 53 -3.87 1.53 -3.41
C ALA A 53 -4.92 1.92 -4.47
N THR A 54 -5.55 3.08 -4.29
CA THR A 54 -6.52 3.64 -5.23
C THR A 54 -5.94 4.94 -5.81
N PRO A 55 -5.53 4.97 -7.09
CA PRO A 55 -5.02 6.18 -7.72
C PRO A 55 -6.06 7.29 -7.74
N ASN A 56 -5.61 8.52 -7.49
CA ASN A 56 -6.40 9.71 -7.76
C ASN A 56 -6.42 10.02 -9.27
N SER A 57 -7.36 10.87 -9.69
CA SER A 57 -7.41 11.33 -11.08
C SER A 57 -6.09 11.96 -11.52
N GLY A 58 -5.63 11.61 -12.72
CA GLY A 58 -4.35 12.07 -13.25
C GLY A 58 -3.14 11.28 -12.75
N TYR A 59 -3.33 10.21 -11.98
CA TYR A 59 -2.26 9.32 -11.53
C TYR A 59 -2.55 7.86 -11.88
N SER A 60 -1.47 7.08 -12.03
CA SER A 60 -1.51 5.62 -12.10
C SER A 60 -0.73 5.04 -10.92
N PHE A 61 -1.21 3.91 -10.39
CA PHE A 61 -0.44 3.11 -9.44
C PHE A 61 0.72 2.44 -10.18
N VAL A 62 1.91 2.46 -9.59
CA VAL A 62 3.12 1.86 -10.13
C VAL A 62 3.43 0.55 -9.40
N ASN A 63 3.68 0.62 -8.10
CA ASN A 63 4.03 -0.53 -7.28
C ASN A 63 3.87 -0.26 -5.78
N TRP A 64 3.91 -1.33 -5.00
CA TRP A 64 4.15 -1.32 -3.57
C TRP A 64 5.63 -1.57 -3.31
N THR A 65 6.21 -0.80 -2.40
CA THR A 65 7.61 -0.94 -1.97
C THR A 65 7.71 -1.04 -0.46
N GLU A 66 8.76 -1.71 0.01
CA GLU A 66 9.21 -1.68 1.41
C GLU A 66 10.65 -1.19 1.42
N GLY A 67 10.86 0.06 1.86
CA GLY A 67 12.11 0.77 1.63
C GLY A 67 12.39 0.94 0.13
N ALA A 68 13.50 0.39 -0.35
CA ALA A 68 13.90 0.45 -1.77
C ALA A 68 13.46 -0.79 -2.58
N THR A 69 12.84 -1.77 -1.94
CA THR A 69 12.50 -3.06 -2.58
C THR A 69 11.06 -3.04 -3.07
N GLU A 70 10.85 -3.36 -4.34
CA GLU A 70 9.51 -3.64 -4.88
C GLU A 70 8.98 -4.96 -4.33
N VAL A 71 7.79 -4.93 -3.74
CA VAL A 71 7.15 -6.12 -3.16
C VAL A 71 5.90 -6.56 -3.93
N SER A 72 5.30 -5.66 -4.71
CA SER A 72 4.18 -6.00 -5.58
C SER A 72 3.93 -4.93 -6.64
N THR A 73 3.59 -5.33 -7.87
CA THR A 73 3.08 -4.46 -8.93
C THR A 73 1.55 -4.42 -8.98
N THR A 74 0.87 -5.10 -8.05
CA THR A 74 -0.60 -5.16 -8.00
C THR A 74 -1.13 -4.21 -6.94
N ALA A 75 -2.09 -3.35 -7.30
CA ALA A 75 -2.63 -2.34 -6.40
C ALA A 75 -3.29 -2.93 -5.13
N SER A 76 -3.89 -4.11 -5.25
CA SER A 76 -4.34 -4.93 -4.12
C SER A 76 -3.30 -6.00 -3.84
N TYR A 77 -2.57 -5.85 -2.73
CA TYR A 77 -1.48 -6.74 -2.34
C TYR A 77 -1.85 -7.50 -1.07
N ASN A 78 -1.92 -8.83 -1.18
CA ASN A 78 -2.24 -9.74 -0.08
C ASN A 78 -0.98 -10.50 0.36
N PHE A 79 -0.77 -10.60 1.67
CA PHE A 79 0.34 -11.34 2.28
C PHE A 79 -0.01 -11.81 3.70
N ASN A 80 0.69 -12.83 4.19
CA ASN A 80 0.60 -13.24 5.59
C ASN A 80 1.57 -12.43 6.44
N ILE A 81 1.09 -11.80 7.51
CA ILE A 81 1.93 -10.98 8.37
C ILE A 81 2.79 -11.84 9.30
N ALA A 82 4.10 -11.63 9.28
CA ALA A 82 5.05 -12.34 10.15
C ALA A 82 6.00 -11.39 10.91
N ALA A 83 5.97 -10.11 10.59
CA ALA A 83 6.73 -9.03 11.20
C ALA A 83 6.04 -7.68 10.93
N ASN A 84 6.47 -6.62 11.60
CA ASN A 84 6.05 -5.26 11.27
C ASN A 84 6.48 -4.91 9.84
N ARG A 85 5.61 -4.20 9.11
CA ARG A 85 5.85 -3.81 7.72
C ARG A 85 5.52 -2.34 7.49
N THR A 86 6.31 -1.70 6.64
CA THR A 86 6.08 -0.30 6.21
C THR A 86 6.05 -0.28 4.70
N LEU A 87 4.85 -0.16 4.15
CA LEU A 87 4.59 -0.25 2.72
C LEU A 87 4.29 1.13 2.12
N VAL A 88 4.90 1.41 0.98
CA VAL A 88 4.70 2.65 0.23
C VAL A 88 4.07 2.31 -1.11
N ALA A 89 2.88 2.83 -1.39
CA ALA A 89 2.27 2.80 -2.71
C ALA A 89 2.85 3.95 -3.55
N ASN A 90 3.57 3.61 -4.60
CA ASN A 90 4.12 4.58 -5.52
C ASN A 90 3.14 4.84 -6.67
N PHE A 91 2.96 6.12 -6.99
CA PHE A 91 2.10 6.59 -8.06
C PHE A 91 2.90 7.46 -9.03
N SER A 92 2.52 7.43 -10.31
CA SER A 92 3.06 8.30 -11.35
C SER A 92 1.96 9.16 -11.94
N GLN A 93 2.26 10.42 -12.22
CA GLN A 93 1.33 11.29 -12.94
C GLN A 93 1.18 10.79 -14.39
N ILE A 94 -0.04 10.81 -14.91
CA ILE A 94 -0.37 10.50 -16.29
C ILE A 94 -0.21 11.78 -17.10
N THR A 95 0.75 11.81 -18.03
CA THR A 95 0.99 12.96 -18.92
C THR A 95 0.60 12.61 -20.35
N TYR A 96 -0.17 13.49 -21.02
CA TYR A 96 -0.51 13.37 -22.44
C TYR A 96 0.27 14.41 -23.25
N THR A 97 1.11 13.98 -24.19
CA THR A 97 1.75 14.89 -25.15
C THR A 97 0.84 15.09 -26.36
N VAL A 98 0.27 16.29 -26.51
CA VAL A 98 -0.46 16.66 -27.74
C VAL A 98 0.55 17.18 -28.77
N GLY A 99 0.78 16.43 -29.83
CA GLY A 99 1.56 16.89 -30.98
C GLY A 99 0.67 17.69 -31.93
N VAL A 100 0.89 19.00 -32.03
CA VAL A 100 0.31 19.82 -33.11
C VAL A 100 1.31 19.89 -34.26
N THR A 101 1.06 19.12 -35.33
CA THR A 101 1.78 19.29 -36.59
C THR A 101 0.90 20.07 -37.56
N ALA A 102 1.31 21.29 -37.90
CA ALA A 102 0.66 22.07 -38.95
C ALA A 102 1.08 21.52 -40.33
N ASN A 103 0.10 21.10 -41.15
CA ASN A 103 0.32 20.77 -42.56
C ASN A 103 -0.78 21.43 -43.41
N PRO A 104 -0.44 22.31 -44.37
CA PRO A 104 0.90 22.67 -44.83
C PRO A 104 1.65 23.67 -43.94
N VAL A 105 2.96 23.46 -43.82
CA VAL A 105 3.93 24.17 -42.95
C VAL A 105 4.06 25.69 -43.21
N ALA A 106 3.45 26.21 -44.28
CA ALA A 106 3.67 27.56 -44.79
C ALA A 106 2.52 28.57 -44.53
N GLY A 107 1.44 28.18 -43.84
CA GLY A 107 0.23 29.00 -43.75
C GLY A 107 -0.27 29.41 -42.36
N GLY A 108 0.31 28.91 -41.27
CA GLY A 108 -0.31 29.12 -39.95
C GLY A 108 0.68 29.11 -38.80
N SER A 109 0.79 30.26 -38.13
CA SER A 109 1.39 30.35 -36.80
C SER A 109 0.47 29.63 -35.81
N VAL A 110 0.82 28.42 -35.37
CA VAL A 110 0.14 27.75 -34.25
C VAL A 110 0.69 28.27 -32.93
N SER A 111 0.09 29.35 -32.43
CA SER A 111 0.27 29.84 -31.05
C SER A 111 -0.62 29.03 -30.11
N GLY A 112 -0.15 27.86 -29.68
CA GLY A 112 -0.95 27.00 -28.80
C GLY A 112 -0.22 25.81 -28.20
N GLY A 113 1.06 25.97 -27.83
CA GLY A 113 1.76 25.00 -27.00
C GLY A 113 1.58 25.37 -25.52
N GLY A 114 0.45 24.99 -24.93
CA GLY A 114 0.22 25.09 -23.48
C GLY A 114 0.44 23.73 -22.82
N THR A 115 1.26 23.67 -21.78
CA THR A 115 1.37 22.51 -20.89
C THR A 115 0.20 22.55 -19.91
N PHE A 116 -0.67 21.53 -19.91
CA PHE A 116 -1.64 21.28 -18.84
C PHE A 116 -1.06 20.26 -17.87
#